data_AF-A0A962WPG8-F1
#
_entry.id   AF-A0A962WPG8-F1
#
_cell.length_a   1.000
_cell.length_b   1.000
_cell.length_c   1.000
_cell.angle_alpha   90.00
_cell.angle_beta   90.00
_cell.angle_gamma   90.00
#
_symmetry.space_group_name_H-M   'P 1'
#
loop_
_entity.id
_entity.type
_entity.pdbx_description
1 polymer ?
#
loop_
_entity_poly.entity_id
_entity_poly.type
_entity_poly.pdbx_seq_one_letter_code
_entity_poly.pdbx_strand_id
1 'polypeptide(L)'
;MRAAPVALLLFGVTAPVTAQTAAAGEPALLPAWLARLTATIAFSAERIEWAGGDATNVHAALHVDTKGAELTASSAAFAGGRAELSVHHQPDGDTTVAADLGAVDLGASGLFTGYVRALPIDVRLRLRGHGATRGALLASANGRIDVRDHGEGTIERGIERAGGSVFGALFDAFSPFHGDGDTSRVACLRARADVVDGRAAAPLLVQLWTRRMRLAGGGSIDFVAGTLDLHLTPAARQGIRIGGLNAVHDITVSGLFTAPAVEVDSGRLLQRAARLGTAVATIGGAAVIETLAARREEGDRPCAALAARQADWP
;
A
#
# COMPACT_ATOMS: atom_id res chain seq x y z
N MET A 1 -9.97 -20.01 15.56
CA MET A 1 -9.71 -18.57 15.77
C MET A 1 -8.21 -18.37 15.74
N ARG A 2 -7.69 -17.74 14.68
CA ARG A 2 -6.25 -17.69 14.36
C ARG A 2 -5.84 -16.22 14.25
N ALA A 3 -5.02 -15.76 15.19
CA ALA A 3 -4.41 -14.44 15.13
C ALA A 3 -3.27 -14.46 14.09
N ALA A 4 -3.28 -13.48 13.19
CA ALA A 4 -2.26 -13.28 12.17
C ALA A 4 -0.95 -12.76 12.81
N PRO A 5 0.22 -13.34 12.53
CA PRO A 5 1.48 -12.89 13.12
C PRO A 5 2.12 -11.70 12.38
N VAL A 6 1.58 -11.25 11.25
CA VAL A 6 2.07 -10.01 10.59
C VAL A 6 1.64 -8.76 11.37
N ALA A 7 0.57 -8.87 12.18
CA ALA A 7 0.27 -7.87 13.19
C ALA A 7 1.37 -7.80 14.27
N LEU A 8 2.18 -8.84 14.51
CA LEU A 8 3.11 -8.81 15.64
C LEU A 8 4.32 -7.87 15.42
N LEU A 9 4.66 -7.52 14.18
CA LEU A 9 5.80 -6.64 13.87
C LEU A 9 5.41 -5.18 13.60
N LEU A 10 4.13 -4.88 13.36
CA LEU A 10 3.60 -3.52 13.17
C LEU A 10 2.45 -3.14 14.13
N PHE A 11 1.90 -4.12 14.87
CA PHE A 11 0.67 -4.01 15.65
C PHE A 11 0.66 -4.98 16.86
N GLY A 12 1.51 -4.71 17.85
CA GLY A 12 1.22 -5.10 19.23
C GLY A 12 1.86 -6.40 19.71
N VAL A 13 2.88 -6.23 20.55
CA VAL A 13 3.05 -7.04 21.75
C VAL A 13 1.95 -6.63 22.73
N THR A 14 0.74 -7.17 22.60
CA THR A 14 -0.23 -7.17 23.70
C THR A 14 -0.39 -8.60 24.18
N ALA A 15 0.40 -8.97 25.19
CA ALA A 15 0.05 -10.11 26.04
C ALA A 15 -1.32 -9.84 26.69
N PRO A 16 -2.17 -10.86 26.90
CA PRO A 16 -3.44 -10.69 27.57
C PRO A 16 -3.19 -10.52 29.07
N VAL A 17 -3.02 -9.28 29.53
CA VAL A 17 -3.21 -8.96 30.94
C VAL A 17 -4.62 -8.42 31.09
N THR A 18 -5.53 -9.31 31.46
CA THR A 18 -6.88 -8.96 31.89
C THR A 18 -6.80 -8.14 33.18
N ALA A 19 -7.17 -6.85 33.12
CA ALA A 19 -8.05 -6.21 34.11
C ALA A 19 -8.37 -4.75 33.70
N GLN A 20 -9.68 -4.54 33.48
CA GLN A 20 -10.48 -3.32 33.37
C GLN A 20 -9.93 -2.02 33.99
N THR A 21 -10.07 -0.90 33.29
CA THR A 21 -11.18 0.08 33.48
C THR A 21 -11.13 1.18 32.41
N ALA A 22 -12.30 1.70 32.07
CA ALA A 22 -12.56 2.55 30.92
C ALA A 22 -12.00 3.99 31.05
N ALA A 23 -11.29 4.43 30.02
CA ALA A 23 -11.37 5.76 29.44
C ALA A 23 -11.03 5.63 27.95
N ALA A 24 -11.94 6.08 27.08
CA ALA A 24 -11.84 5.95 25.63
C ALA A 24 -10.66 6.77 25.09
N GLY A 25 -9.58 6.06 24.73
CA GLY A 25 -8.41 6.58 24.04
C GLY A 25 -7.64 5.40 23.48
N GLU A 26 -7.10 5.54 22.28
CA GLU A 26 -6.27 4.49 21.68
C GLU A 26 -5.03 4.26 22.55
N PRO A 27 -4.60 3.00 22.80
CA PRO A 27 -3.47 2.73 23.68
C PRO A 27 -2.19 3.37 23.14
N ALA A 28 -1.33 3.80 24.07
CA ALA A 28 -0.02 4.33 23.73
C ALA A 28 0.81 3.29 22.95
N LEU A 29 1.58 3.75 21.97
CA LEU A 29 2.45 2.93 21.12
C LEU A 29 3.46 2.15 21.94
N LEU A 30 4.07 2.81 22.94
CA LEU A 30 4.93 2.19 23.92
C LEU A 30 4.36 2.42 25.33
N PRO A 31 4.24 1.38 26.15
CA PRO A 31 3.88 1.56 27.55
C PRO A 31 4.95 2.35 28.31
N ALA A 32 4.53 3.26 29.19
CA ALA A 32 5.42 4.21 29.89
C ALA A 32 6.53 3.56 30.73
N TRP A 33 6.40 2.29 31.12
CA TRP A 33 7.44 1.58 31.86
C TRP A 33 8.67 1.24 31.01
N LEU A 34 8.54 1.15 29.68
CA LEU A 34 9.67 0.88 28.78
C LEU A 34 10.71 2.01 28.78
N ALA A 35 10.28 3.27 28.97
CA ALA A 35 11.18 4.43 29.03
C ALA A 35 12.15 4.41 30.22
N ARG A 36 12.00 3.45 31.14
CA ARG A 36 12.86 3.27 32.32
C ARG A 36 13.80 2.07 32.19
N LEU A 37 13.78 1.38 31.06
CA LEU A 37 14.54 0.17 30.86
C LEU A 37 15.61 0.39 29.80
N THR A 38 16.72 -0.29 30.00
CA THR A 38 17.72 -0.50 28.96
C THR A 38 17.76 -1.99 28.67
N ALA A 39 17.39 -2.37 27.46
CA ALA A 39 17.29 -3.75 27.04
C ALA A 39 17.67 -3.87 25.56
N THR A 40 18.32 -4.98 25.22
CA THR A 40 18.50 -5.38 23.83
C THR A 40 17.97 -6.79 23.69
N ILE A 41 17.00 -6.97 22.81
CA ILE A 41 16.36 -8.24 22.53
C ILE A 41 16.69 -8.59 21.08
N ALA A 42 17.53 -9.59 20.88
CA ALA A 42 17.80 -10.16 19.57
C ALA A 42 16.96 -11.41 19.37
N PHE A 43 16.32 -11.50 18.21
CA PHE A 43 15.54 -12.64 17.75
C PHE A 43 16.13 -13.10 16.42
N SER A 44 16.30 -14.41 16.26
CA SER A 44 16.74 -14.99 15.00
C SER A 44 16.00 -16.30 14.78
N ALA A 45 15.49 -16.48 13.56
CA ALA A 45 14.78 -17.67 13.15
C ALA A 45 15.19 -18.07 11.74
N GLU A 46 15.48 -19.35 11.55
CA GLU A 46 15.76 -19.89 10.22
C GLU A 46 14.53 -19.81 9.32
N ARG A 47 13.33 -20.04 9.88
CA ARG A 47 12.06 -19.92 9.17
C ARG A 47 10.94 -19.48 10.11
N ILE A 48 10.05 -18.63 9.60
CA ILE A 48 8.77 -18.26 10.20
C ILE A 48 7.68 -18.57 9.18
N GLU A 49 6.70 -19.38 9.58
CA GLU A 49 5.58 -19.78 8.71
C GLU A 49 4.26 -19.20 9.25
N TRP A 50 3.37 -18.80 8.34
CA TRP A 50 2.01 -18.39 8.69
C TRP A 50 1.01 -18.87 7.64
N ALA A 51 -0.27 -18.62 7.89
CA ALA A 51 -1.33 -18.95 6.94
C ALA A 51 -1.14 -18.12 5.66
N GLY A 52 -0.59 -18.77 4.62
CA GLY A 52 -0.38 -18.16 3.31
C GLY A 52 1.05 -17.71 3.04
N GLY A 53 2.07 -18.02 3.85
CA GLY A 53 3.44 -17.68 3.45
C GLY A 53 4.49 -18.02 4.50
N ASP A 54 5.74 -17.75 4.13
CA ASP A 54 6.89 -17.93 4.99
C ASP A 54 7.95 -16.84 4.77
N ALA A 55 8.82 -16.70 5.77
CA ALA A 55 10.05 -15.93 5.70
C ALA A 55 11.20 -16.79 6.23
N THR A 56 12.39 -16.67 5.63
CA THR A 56 13.59 -17.38 6.07
C THR A 56 14.73 -16.44 6.39
N ASN A 57 15.65 -16.92 7.24
CA ASN A 57 16.80 -16.18 7.75
C ASN A 57 16.36 -14.82 8.33
N VAL A 58 15.40 -14.89 9.25
CA VAL A 58 14.81 -13.72 9.89
C VAL A 58 15.69 -13.32 11.06
N HIS A 59 16.14 -12.08 11.07
CA HIS A 59 16.85 -11.47 12.18
C HIS A 59 16.10 -10.22 12.60
N ALA A 60 15.82 -10.08 13.90
CA ALA A 60 15.26 -8.86 14.45
C ALA A 60 16.01 -8.48 15.72
N ALA A 61 16.28 -7.19 15.90
CA ALA A 61 16.86 -6.64 17.11
C ALA A 61 16.00 -5.47 17.57
N LEU A 62 15.51 -5.55 18.80
CA LEU A 62 14.86 -4.44 19.49
C LEU A 62 15.84 -3.91 20.54
N HIS A 63 16.29 -2.69 20.35
CA HIS A 63 17.03 -1.92 21.34
C HIS A 63 16.08 -0.92 22.00
N VAL A 64 16.07 -0.89 23.33
CA VAL A 64 15.30 0.08 24.11
C VAL A 64 16.23 0.69 25.14
N ASP A 65 16.25 2.01 25.24
CA ASP A 65 16.98 2.74 26.26
C ASP A 65 16.22 4.02 26.67
N THR A 66 16.86 4.86 27.47
CA THR A 66 16.29 6.15 27.90
C THR A 66 16.11 7.17 26.77
N LYS A 67 16.75 6.95 25.63
CA LYS A 67 16.73 7.83 24.45
C LYS A 67 15.74 7.36 23.39
N GLY A 68 15.12 6.18 23.56
CA GLY A 68 14.06 5.71 22.69
C GLY A 68 14.02 4.19 22.53
N ALA A 69 13.37 3.77 21.46
CA ALA A 69 13.32 2.38 21.04
C ALA A 69 13.65 2.29 19.55
N GLU A 70 14.51 1.35 19.19
CA GLU A 70 14.88 1.03 17.83
C GLU A 70 14.61 -0.45 17.56
N LEU A 71 13.71 -0.74 16.64
CA LEU A 71 13.48 -2.07 16.09
C LEU A 71 14.11 -2.12 14.71
N THR A 72 15.01 -3.07 14.50
CA THR A 72 15.46 -3.48 13.16
C THR A 72 15.02 -4.90 12.93
N ALA A 73 14.49 -5.20 11.76
CA ALA A 73 14.16 -6.54 11.32
C ALA A 73 14.55 -6.72 9.87
N SER A 74 15.09 -7.88 9.54
CA SER A 74 15.43 -8.27 8.18
C SER A 74 15.13 -9.75 7.97
N SER A 75 14.81 -10.10 6.73
CA SER A 75 14.72 -11.49 6.30
C SER A 75 15.43 -11.66 4.97
N ALA A 76 16.25 -12.70 4.83
CA ALA A 76 16.94 -12.98 3.57
C ALA A 76 16.02 -13.58 2.50
N ALA A 77 14.91 -14.22 2.89
CA ALA A 77 13.86 -14.59 1.95
C ALA A 77 12.47 -14.28 2.52
N PHE A 78 11.71 -13.43 1.85
CA PHE A 78 10.28 -13.20 2.06
C PHE A 78 9.64 -13.22 0.67
N ALA A 79 8.79 -14.22 0.40
CA ALA A 79 8.10 -14.36 -0.88
C ALA A 79 9.05 -14.30 -2.10
N GLY A 80 10.19 -14.99 -2.01
CA GLY A 80 11.23 -15.03 -3.05
C GLY A 80 12.15 -13.80 -3.10
N GLY A 81 11.85 -12.74 -2.34
CA GLY A 81 12.65 -11.52 -2.26
C GLY A 81 13.27 -11.28 -0.89
N ARG A 82 13.70 -10.06 -0.61
CA ARG A 82 14.26 -9.62 0.68
C ARG A 82 13.34 -8.59 1.33
N ALA A 83 13.31 -8.58 2.65
CA ALA A 83 12.54 -7.61 3.42
C ALA A 83 13.37 -7.03 4.55
N GLU A 84 13.34 -5.71 4.70
CA GLU A 84 13.95 -4.95 5.78
C GLU A 84 12.92 -3.99 6.36
N LEU A 85 12.90 -3.87 7.69
CA LEU A 85 12.05 -2.98 8.46
C LEU A 85 12.90 -2.32 9.54
N SER A 86 12.77 -1.01 9.68
CA SER A 86 13.32 -0.24 10.79
C SER A 86 12.25 0.66 11.38
N VAL A 87 12.16 0.68 12.71
CA VAL A 87 11.29 1.57 13.47
C VAL A 87 12.16 2.23 14.52
N HIS A 88 12.25 3.55 14.47
CA HIS A 88 12.96 4.35 15.46
C HIS A 88 11.97 5.29 16.14
N HIS A 89 11.71 5.06 17.42
CA HIS A 89 10.80 5.83 18.25
C HIS A 89 11.57 6.61 19.30
N GLN A 90 11.34 7.91 19.37
CA GLN A 90 11.95 8.81 20.35
C GLN A 90 10.97 9.11 21.50
N PRO A 91 11.49 9.38 22.71
CA PRO A 91 10.66 9.70 23.88
C PRO A 91 9.81 10.96 23.73
N ASP A 92 10.20 11.87 22.84
CA ASP A 92 9.43 13.07 22.52
C ASP A 92 8.15 12.75 21.71
N GLY A 93 8.01 11.54 21.18
CA GLY A 93 6.87 11.08 20.38
C GLY A 93 7.19 10.94 18.89
N ASP A 94 8.37 11.37 18.43
CA ASP A 94 8.77 11.23 17.04
C ASP A 94 9.08 9.77 16.70
N THR A 95 8.43 9.25 15.67
CA THR A 95 8.66 7.90 15.16
C THR A 95 8.98 7.92 13.68
N THR A 96 10.07 7.27 13.28
CA THR A 96 10.37 6.99 11.88
C THR A 96 10.19 5.51 11.62
N VAL A 97 9.42 5.18 10.58
CA VAL A 97 9.22 3.82 10.07
C VAL A 97 9.78 3.78 8.65
N ALA A 98 10.71 2.87 8.40
CA ALA A 98 11.18 2.60 7.04
C ALA A 98 11.10 1.11 6.74
N ALA A 99 10.60 0.77 5.56
CA ALA A 99 10.55 -0.60 5.07
C ALA A 99 11.07 -0.64 3.62
N ASP A 100 11.90 -1.62 3.31
CA ASP A 100 12.40 -1.93 1.97
C ASP A 100 12.13 -3.40 1.69
N LEU A 101 11.27 -3.65 0.71
CA LEU A 101 10.98 -4.96 0.15
C LEU A 101 11.62 -4.98 -1.24
N GLY A 102 12.56 -5.88 -1.46
CA GLY A 102 13.29 -6.00 -2.72
C GLY A 102 12.97 -7.31 -3.45
N ALA A 103 12.55 -7.22 -4.70
CA ALA A 103 12.22 -8.35 -5.57
C ALA A 103 11.25 -9.37 -4.94
N VAL A 104 10.27 -8.88 -4.18
CA VAL A 104 9.24 -9.69 -3.53
C VAL A 104 8.17 -10.08 -4.55
N ASP A 105 7.90 -11.38 -4.70
CA ASP A 105 6.81 -11.85 -5.55
C ASP A 105 5.50 -11.88 -4.75
N LEU A 106 4.57 -10.98 -5.10
CA LEU A 106 3.26 -10.92 -4.46
C LEU A 106 2.48 -12.24 -4.54
N GLY A 107 2.65 -13.02 -5.61
CA GLY A 107 2.02 -14.33 -5.74
C GLY A 107 2.60 -15.37 -4.76
N ALA A 108 3.90 -15.29 -4.48
CA ALA A 108 4.58 -16.14 -3.51
C ALA A 108 4.38 -15.70 -2.05
N SER A 109 3.94 -14.47 -1.81
CA SER A 109 3.64 -13.97 -0.45
C SER A 109 2.43 -14.64 0.21
N GLY A 110 1.62 -15.28 -0.62
CA GLY A 110 0.28 -15.83 -0.40
C GLY A 110 -0.74 -14.95 0.34
N LEU A 111 -0.41 -13.68 0.58
CA LEU A 111 -1.36 -12.61 0.88
C LEU A 111 -2.36 -12.40 -0.27
N PHE A 112 -1.94 -12.72 -1.49
CA PHE A 112 -2.71 -12.52 -2.72
C PHE A 112 -3.05 -13.85 -3.43
N THR A 113 -3.06 -14.96 -2.67
CA THR A 113 -3.36 -16.30 -3.21
C THR A 113 -4.72 -16.31 -3.92
N GLY A 114 -4.71 -16.66 -5.22
CA GLY A 114 -5.90 -16.69 -6.08
C GLY A 114 -6.11 -15.43 -6.92
N TYR A 115 -5.37 -14.34 -6.66
CA TYR A 115 -5.41 -13.10 -7.47
C TYR A 115 -4.12 -12.89 -8.24
N VAL A 116 -2.98 -13.21 -7.63
CA VAL A 116 -1.67 -12.98 -8.22
C VAL A 116 -0.95 -14.31 -8.29
N ARG A 117 -0.55 -14.71 -9.50
CA ARG A 117 0.29 -15.91 -9.66
C ARG A 117 1.75 -15.56 -9.48
N ALA A 118 2.19 -14.48 -10.11
CA ALA A 118 3.56 -14.00 -10.02
C ALA A 118 3.56 -12.49 -10.29
N LEU A 119 4.03 -11.66 -9.39
CA LEU A 119 4.21 -10.24 -9.64
C LEU A 119 5.37 -9.75 -8.78
N PRO A 120 6.62 -9.83 -9.31
CA PRO A 120 7.79 -9.38 -8.60
C PRO A 120 7.78 -7.85 -8.51
N ILE A 121 7.87 -7.33 -7.30
CA ILE A 121 7.89 -5.89 -7.02
C ILE A 121 8.96 -5.53 -6.01
N ASP A 122 9.39 -4.28 -6.05
CA ASP A 122 9.95 -3.60 -4.89
C ASP A 122 8.90 -2.70 -4.24
N VAL A 123 8.98 -2.61 -2.92
CA VAL A 123 8.24 -1.61 -2.14
C VAL A 123 9.22 -0.87 -1.26
N ARG A 124 9.20 0.46 -1.33
CA ARG A 124 9.95 1.32 -0.42
C ARG A 124 9.00 2.25 0.31
N LEU A 125 9.10 2.26 1.63
CA LEU A 125 8.31 3.12 2.49
C LEU A 125 9.24 3.81 3.46
N ARG A 126 9.11 5.12 3.60
CA ARG A 126 9.74 5.88 4.67
C ARG A 126 8.75 6.93 5.15
N LEU A 127 8.26 6.76 6.37
CA LEU A 127 7.32 7.65 7.03
C LEU A 127 7.92 8.13 8.35
N ARG A 128 7.77 9.41 8.64
CA ARG A 128 8.02 10.00 9.95
C ARG A 128 6.73 10.59 10.45
N GLY A 129 6.35 10.29 11.69
CA GLY A 129 5.24 10.95 12.35
C GLY A 129 5.61 11.27 13.79
N HIS A 130 4.67 11.90 14.47
CA HIS A 130 4.76 12.28 15.87
C HIS A 130 3.47 11.91 16.61
N GLY A 131 3.58 11.27 17.76
CA GLY A 131 2.44 11.05 18.64
C GLY A 131 2.59 9.82 19.52
N ALA A 132 1.86 9.84 20.63
CA ALA A 132 1.88 8.74 21.59
C ALA A 132 0.99 7.55 21.17
N THR A 133 0.07 7.72 20.22
CA THR A 133 -0.86 6.67 19.74
C THR A 133 -0.66 6.40 18.26
N ARG A 134 -1.16 5.25 17.77
CA ARG A 134 -1.11 4.93 16.33
C ARG A 134 -1.84 5.98 15.51
N GLY A 135 -3.03 6.39 15.93
CA GLY A 135 -3.81 7.43 15.23
C GLY A 135 -3.08 8.77 15.18
N ALA A 136 -2.46 9.20 16.29
CA ALA A 136 -1.69 10.45 16.31
C ALA A 136 -0.46 10.37 15.41
N LEU A 137 0.23 9.22 15.41
CA LEU A 137 1.39 8.98 14.56
C LEU A 137 1.02 8.98 13.07
N LEU A 138 -0.06 8.28 12.71
CA LEU A 138 -0.57 8.24 11.34
C LEU A 138 -1.08 9.61 10.91
N ALA A 139 -1.72 10.36 11.81
CA ALA A 139 -2.26 11.69 11.51
C ALA A 139 -1.20 12.77 11.26
N SER A 140 -0.01 12.60 11.81
CA SER A 140 1.13 13.49 11.60
C SER A 140 2.17 12.90 10.64
N ALA A 141 1.87 11.77 10.02
CA ALA A 141 2.80 11.07 9.16
C ALA A 141 3.14 11.91 7.92
N ASN A 142 4.42 12.04 7.66
CA ASN A 142 5.01 12.70 6.52
C ASN A 142 6.05 11.76 5.90
N GLY A 143 6.11 11.69 4.57
CA GLY A 143 7.09 10.83 3.89
C GLY A 143 6.62 10.33 2.54
N ARG A 144 7.09 9.14 2.16
CA ARG A 144 6.86 8.61 0.81
C ARG A 144 6.70 7.10 0.81
N ILE A 145 5.89 6.63 -0.13
CA ILE A 145 5.68 5.23 -0.48
C ILE A 145 5.94 5.10 -1.98
N ASP A 146 6.76 4.13 -2.36
CA ASP A 146 7.08 3.77 -3.74
C ASP A 146 6.86 2.28 -3.96
N VAL A 147 6.24 1.93 -5.08
CA VAL A 147 6.10 0.55 -5.55
C VAL A 147 6.53 0.50 -6.99
N ARG A 148 7.32 -0.51 -7.33
CA ARG A 148 7.75 -0.72 -8.70
C ARG A 148 7.82 -2.19 -9.02
N ASP A 149 7.40 -2.56 -10.22
CA ASP A 149 7.63 -3.88 -10.76
C ASP A 149 9.11 -4.13 -11.00
N HIS A 150 9.48 -5.39 -10.86
CA HIS A 150 10.81 -5.94 -11.13
C HIS A 150 10.84 -6.84 -12.37
N GLY A 151 9.77 -6.83 -13.18
CA GLY A 151 9.62 -7.65 -14.38
C GLY A 151 8.17 -7.88 -14.77
N GLU A 152 7.95 -8.71 -15.79
CA GLU A 152 6.59 -9.12 -16.16
C GLU A 152 5.95 -9.94 -15.04
N GLY A 153 4.71 -9.60 -14.68
CA GLY A 153 3.88 -10.39 -13.78
C GLY A 153 2.70 -11.04 -14.48
N THR A 154 2.00 -11.93 -13.78
CA THR A 154 0.70 -12.48 -14.14
C THR A 154 -0.27 -12.34 -12.97
N ILE A 155 -1.38 -11.65 -13.24
CA ILE A 155 -2.57 -11.61 -12.41
C ILE A 155 -3.53 -12.70 -12.90
N GLU A 156 -4.07 -13.46 -11.95
CA GLU A 156 -5.07 -14.51 -12.16
C GLU A 156 -6.43 -14.08 -11.62
N ARG A 157 -7.44 -14.88 -11.96
CA ARG A 157 -8.80 -14.69 -11.49
C ARG A 157 -9.11 -15.67 -10.36
N GLY A 158 -9.63 -15.16 -9.25
CA GLY A 158 -10.21 -15.93 -8.16
C GLY A 158 -11.20 -15.06 -7.39
N ILE A 159 -12.45 -15.00 -7.86
CA ILE A 159 -13.49 -14.09 -7.34
C ILE A 159 -14.08 -14.57 -6.00
N GLU A 160 -13.68 -15.73 -5.48
CA GLU A 160 -14.39 -16.34 -4.35
C GLU A 160 -13.91 -15.91 -2.95
N ARG A 161 -12.91 -15.03 -2.81
CA ARG A 161 -12.34 -14.72 -1.48
C ARG A 161 -11.84 -13.29 -1.27
N ALA A 162 -12.35 -12.31 -2.01
CA ALA A 162 -11.94 -10.91 -1.85
C ALA A 162 -12.73 -10.39 -0.65
N GLY A 163 -12.36 -10.85 0.55
CA GLY A 163 -12.87 -10.28 1.78
C GLY A 163 -12.68 -8.77 1.72
N GLY A 164 -13.67 -8.01 2.22
CA GLY A 164 -13.91 -6.56 2.03
C GLY A 164 -12.78 -5.59 2.42
N SER A 165 -11.56 -5.92 2.04
CA SER A 165 -10.33 -5.17 2.22
C SER A 165 -10.09 -4.29 0.99
N VAL A 166 -9.33 -3.21 1.19
CA VAL A 166 -8.84 -2.33 0.11
C VAL A 166 -8.19 -3.09 -1.04
N PHE A 167 -7.41 -4.14 -0.77
CA PHE A 167 -6.75 -4.92 -1.80
C PHE A 167 -7.74 -5.72 -2.63
N GLY A 168 -8.69 -6.41 -1.97
CA GLY A 168 -9.77 -7.12 -2.65
C GLY A 168 -10.57 -6.20 -3.56
N ALA A 169 -10.99 -5.03 -3.06
CA ALA A 169 -11.70 -4.03 -3.85
C ALA A 169 -10.89 -3.51 -5.04
N LEU A 170 -9.57 -3.34 -4.88
CA LEU A 170 -8.69 -2.98 -5.99
C LEU A 170 -8.65 -4.08 -7.05
N PHE A 171 -8.58 -5.36 -6.67
CA PHE A 171 -8.62 -6.49 -7.61
C PHE A 171 -10.00 -6.67 -8.26
N ASP A 172 -11.08 -6.46 -7.53
CA ASP A 172 -12.45 -6.50 -8.04
C ASP A 172 -12.69 -5.40 -9.07
N ALA A 173 -12.09 -4.21 -8.87
CA ALA A 173 -12.07 -3.16 -9.88
C ALA A 173 -11.46 -3.62 -11.22
N PHE A 174 -10.55 -4.59 -11.23
CA PHE A 174 -9.99 -5.16 -12.46
C PHE A 174 -10.82 -6.32 -13.05
N SER A 175 -11.72 -6.92 -12.28
CA SER A 175 -12.53 -8.08 -12.69
C SER A 175 -13.36 -7.86 -13.97
N PRO A 176 -14.03 -6.69 -14.18
CA PRO A 176 -14.80 -6.41 -15.40
C PRO A 176 -13.99 -6.46 -16.71
N PHE A 177 -12.66 -6.46 -16.62
CA PHE A 177 -11.77 -6.43 -17.79
C PHE A 177 -11.13 -7.78 -18.09
N HIS A 178 -11.58 -8.86 -17.46
CA HIS A 178 -11.11 -10.23 -17.65
C HIS A 178 -12.32 -11.10 -18.06
N GLY A 179 -12.16 -12.11 -18.96
CA GLY A 179 -13.23 -13.04 -19.44
C GLY A 179 -13.85 -13.97 -18.36
N ASP A 180 -13.87 -15.30 -18.49
CA ASP A 180 -13.79 -16.23 -17.32
C ASP A 180 -12.53 -17.07 -17.57
N GLY A 181 -11.69 -17.30 -16.55
CA GLY A 181 -10.38 -18.00 -16.72
C GLY A 181 -9.27 -17.30 -17.53
N ASP A 182 -9.30 -15.97 -17.72
CA ASP A 182 -8.25 -15.22 -18.42
C ASP A 182 -7.12 -14.90 -17.44
N THR A 183 -5.88 -15.14 -17.89
CA THR A 183 -4.66 -14.69 -17.20
C THR A 183 -4.21 -13.37 -17.81
N SER A 184 -3.94 -12.37 -16.97
CA SER A 184 -3.49 -11.05 -17.42
C SER A 184 -2.02 -10.87 -17.15
N ARG A 185 -1.22 -10.70 -18.21
CA ARG A 185 0.18 -10.31 -18.06
C ARG A 185 0.30 -8.84 -17.75
N VAL A 186 1.01 -8.55 -16.68
CA VAL A 186 1.43 -7.21 -16.24
C VAL A 186 2.80 -6.96 -16.83
N ALA A 187 2.89 -6.08 -17.82
CA ALA A 187 4.16 -5.64 -18.40
C ALA A 187 4.84 -4.55 -17.56
N CYS A 188 4.07 -3.84 -16.72
CA CYS A 188 4.60 -2.84 -15.80
C CYS A 188 3.58 -2.50 -14.71
N LEU A 189 4.06 -2.26 -13.48
CA LEU A 189 3.31 -1.75 -12.33
C LEU A 189 4.16 -0.73 -11.58
N ARG A 190 3.73 0.53 -11.55
CA ARG A 190 4.41 1.58 -10.78
C ARG A 190 3.41 2.34 -9.94
N ALA A 191 3.76 2.63 -8.69
CA ALA A 191 3.01 3.46 -7.78
C ALA A 191 3.91 4.38 -6.98
N ARG A 192 3.43 5.60 -6.70
CA ARG A 192 4.07 6.50 -5.76
C ARG A 192 3.01 7.32 -5.03
N ALA A 193 3.20 7.49 -3.73
CA ALA A 193 2.40 8.38 -2.92
C ALA A 193 3.31 9.19 -1.99
N ASP A 194 3.17 10.51 -2.01
CA ASP A 194 3.77 11.39 -1.02
C ASP A 194 2.73 11.60 0.09
N VAL A 195 3.15 11.43 1.35
CA VAL A 195 2.30 11.55 2.54
C VAL A 195 2.64 12.87 3.22
N VAL A 196 1.63 13.69 3.48
CA VAL A 196 1.73 14.95 4.21
C VAL A 196 0.61 14.99 5.25
N ASP A 197 0.96 15.16 6.51
CA ASP A 197 0.05 15.23 7.65
C ASP A 197 -1.03 14.13 7.63
N GLY A 198 -0.57 12.89 7.49
CA GLY A 198 -1.41 11.70 7.50
C GLY A 198 -2.30 11.53 6.27
N ARG A 199 -2.06 12.31 5.22
CA ARG A 199 -2.78 12.21 3.95
C ARG A 199 -1.82 11.95 2.80
N ALA A 200 -2.03 10.87 2.08
CA ALA A 200 -1.32 10.60 0.86
C ALA A 200 -2.09 11.16 -0.33
N ALA A 201 -1.44 11.98 -1.16
CA ALA A 201 -1.96 12.38 -2.46
C ALA A 201 -1.09 11.75 -3.54
N ALA A 202 -1.74 11.07 -4.49
CA ALA A 202 -1.05 10.37 -5.58
C ALA A 202 -1.59 10.87 -6.93
N PRO A 203 -0.94 11.87 -7.57
CA PRO A 203 -1.31 12.33 -8.92
C PRO A 203 -1.09 11.26 -9.99
N LEU A 204 -0.32 10.21 -9.68
CA LEU A 204 -0.37 8.95 -10.40
C LEU A 204 -0.04 7.80 -9.46
N LEU A 205 -1.09 7.24 -8.87
CA LEU A 205 -0.97 6.13 -7.93
C LEU A 205 -0.62 4.84 -8.65
N VAL A 206 -1.11 4.61 -9.87
CA VAL A 206 -0.90 3.33 -10.56
C VAL A 206 -0.77 3.55 -12.06
N GLN A 207 0.32 3.06 -12.65
CA GLN A 207 0.31 2.67 -14.06
C GLN A 207 0.40 1.16 -14.14
N LEU A 208 -0.61 0.56 -14.74
CA LEU A 208 -0.64 -0.86 -15.07
C LEU A 208 -0.63 -0.99 -16.59
N TRP A 209 0.36 -1.71 -17.11
CA TRP A 209 0.41 -2.02 -18.53
C TRP A 209 0.15 -3.50 -18.73
N THR A 210 -0.84 -3.85 -19.54
CA THR A 210 -1.10 -5.25 -19.92
C THR A 210 -1.05 -5.41 -21.44
N ARG A 211 -1.18 -6.64 -21.95
CA ARG A 211 -1.25 -6.87 -23.40
C ARG A 211 -2.43 -6.17 -24.06
N ARG A 212 -3.56 -6.00 -23.35
CA ARG A 212 -4.83 -5.53 -23.92
C ARG A 212 -5.19 -4.09 -23.50
N MET A 213 -4.81 -3.69 -22.29
CA MET A 213 -5.20 -2.40 -21.72
C MET A 213 -4.03 -1.74 -20.98
N ARG A 214 -4.11 -0.41 -20.88
CA ARG A 214 -3.37 0.41 -19.93
C ARG A 214 -4.36 0.93 -18.89
N LEU A 215 -4.01 0.85 -17.62
CA LEU A 215 -4.70 1.55 -16.55
C LEU A 215 -3.80 2.67 -16.05
N ALA A 216 -4.34 3.87 -15.92
CA ALA A 216 -3.69 4.97 -15.23
C ALA A 216 -4.65 5.53 -14.21
N GLY A 217 -4.17 5.79 -13.00
CA GLY A 217 -5.03 6.30 -11.96
C GLY A 217 -4.28 7.02 -10.86
N GLY A 218 -5.03 7.77 -10.08
CA GLY A 218 -4.56 8.60 -8.99
C GLY A 218 -5.66 8.80 -7.95
N GLY A 219 -5.35 9.48 -6.86
CA GLY A 219 -6.34 9.69 -5.81
C GLY A 219 -5.72 10.15 -4.50
N SER A 220 -6.47 9.94 -3.44
CA SER A 220 -6.10 10.29 -2.08
C SER A 220 -6.32 9.15 -1.10
N ILE A 221 -5.48 9.09 -0.08
CA ILE A 221 -5.57 8.19 1.05
C ILE A 221 -5.50 9.06 2.31
N ASP A 222 -6.47 8.93 3.21
CA ASP A 222 -6.48 9.61 4.49
C ASP A 222 -6.30 8.56 5.61
N PHE A 223 -5.10 8.53 6.19
CA PHE A 223 -4.76 7.59 7.27
C PHE A 223 -5.40 7.98 8.60
N VAL A 224 -5.85 9.23 8.76
CA VAL A 224 -6.57 9.72 9.94
C VAL A 224 -7.98 9.16 9.94
N ALA A 225 -8.67 9.33 8.82
CA ALA A 225 -10.06 8.89 8.64
C ALA A 225 -10.16 7.39 8.30
N GLY A 226 -9.04 6.76 7.94
CA GLY A 226 -9.02 5.37 7.49
C GLY A 226 -9.72 5.18 6.15
N THR A 227 -9.68 6.19 5.29
CA THR A 227 -10.41 6.24 4.02
C THR A 227 -9.50 6.34 2.81
N LEU A 228 -10.01 5.91 1.67
CA LEU A 228 -9.39 6.11 0.36
C LEU A 228 -10.41 6.65 -0.64
N ASP A 229 -9.91 7.30 -1.67
CA ASP A 229 -10.66 7.64 -2.88
C ASP A 229 -9.70 7.60 -4.07
N LEU A 230 -9.81 6.56 -4.88
CA LEU A 230 -8.92 6.22 -5.98
C LEU A 230 -9.70 6.19 -7.27
N HIS A 231 -9.22 6.89 -8.29
CA HIS A 231 -9.80 6.89 -9.63
C HIS A 231 -8.84 6.29 -10.63
N LEU A 232 -9.33 5.30 -11.37
CA LEU A 232 -8.57 4.53 -12.34
C LEU A 232 -9.26 4.62 -13.70
N THR A 233 -8.55 5.12 -14.70
CA THR A 233 -9.06 5.23 -16.07
C THR A 233 -8.45 4.14 -16.93
N PRO A 234 -9.24 3.14 -17.38
CA PRO A 234 -8.78 2.14 -18.33
C PRO A 234 -8.74 2.71 -19.75
N ALA A 235 -7.72 2.31 -20.51
CA ALA A 235 -7.57 2.63 -21.93
C ALA A 235 -7.20 1.35 -22.70
N ALA A 236 -8.01 1.01 -23.71
CA ALA A 236 -7.67 -0.08 -24.63
C ALA A 236 -6.43 0.28 -25.48
N ARG A 237 -5.59 -0.70 -25.80
CA ARG A 237 -4.46 -0.49 -26.72
C ARG A 237 -4.97 -0.41 -28.17
N GLN A 238 -4.30 0.43 -28.97
CA GLN A 238 -4.62 0.60 -30.40
C GLN A 238 -4.67 -0.76 -31.12
N GLY A 239 -5.71 -0.97 -31.95
CA GLY A 239 -5.90 -2.21 -32.71
C GLY A 239 -6.61 -3.35 -31.97
N ILE A 240 -6.92 -3.21 -30.67
CA ILE A 240 -7.65 -4.23 -29.89
C ILE A 240 -9.08 -3.75 -29.63
N ARG A 241 -10.06 -4.39 -30.29
CA ARG A 241 -11.49 -4.22 -29.95
C ARG A 241 -11.81 -5.06 -28.72
N ILE A 242 -11.91 -4.43 -27.56
CA ILE A 242 -12.38 -5.10 -26.34
C ILE A 242 -13.87 -4.83 -26.20
N GLY A 243 -14.70 -5.86 -26.41
CA GLY A 243 -16.15 -5.75 -26.19
C GLY A 243 -16.42 -5.39 -24.74
N GLY A 244 -17.12 -4.27 -24.49
CA GLY A 244 -17.45 -3.77 -23.15
C GLY A 244 -16.66 -2.54 -22.68
N LEU A 245 -15.42 -2.35 -23.15
CA LEU A 245 -14.58 -1.19 -22.77
C LEU A 245 -14.95 0.12 -23.46
N ASN A 246 -15.80 0.06 -24.49
CA ASN A 246 -16.37 1.28 -25.09
C ASN A 246 -17.39 1.98 -24.17
N ALA A 247 -17.77 1.38 -23.04
CA ALA A 247 -18.80 1.89 -22.13
C ALA A 247 -18.30 2.18 -20.70
N VAL A 248 -17.11 1.69 -20.32
CA VAL A 248 -16.51 1.95 -19.00
C VAL A 248 -15.45 3.02 -19.16
N HIS A 249 -15.73 4.20 -18.60
CA HIS A 249 -14.83 5.33 -18.71
C HIS A 249 -13.90 5.41 -17.51
N ASP A 250 -14.38 5.12 -16.30
CA ASP A 250 -13.59 5.23 -15.07
C ASP A 250 -14.04 4.22 -14.00
N ILE A 251 -13.10 3.82 -13.15
CA ILE A 251 -13.33 2.99 -11.98
C ILE A 251 -12.96 3.82 -10.75
N THR A 252 -13.83 3.83 -9.75
CA THR A 252 -13.58 4.48 -8.47
C THR A 252 -13.57 3.45 -7.36
N VAL A 253 -12.54 3.46 -6.53
CA VAL A 253 -12.49 2.70 -5.28
C VAL A 253 -12.48 3.72 -4.16
N SER A 254 -13.49 3.72 -3.30
CA SER A 254 -13.63 4.75 -2.26
C SER A 254 -14.23 4.23 -0.97
N GLY A 255 -14.09 4.97 0.13
CA GLY A 255 -14.64 4.60 1.44
C GLY A 255 -13.58 4.12 2.42
N LEU A 256 -13.98 3.34 3.42
CA LEU A 256 -13.09 2.88 4.50
C LEU A 256 -12.15 1.76 4.02
N PHE A 257 -10.92 1.68 4.55
CA PHE A 257 -9.98 0.59 4.24
C PHE A 257 -10.54 -0.81 4.49
N THR A 258 -11.45 -0.92 5.46
CA THR A 258 -12.08 -2.16 5.91
C THR A 258 -13.38 -2.49 5.19
N ALA A 259 -13.90 -1.57 4.37
CA ALA A 259 -15.09 -1.77 3.56
C ALA A 259 -15.11 -0.75 2.39
N PRO A 260 -14.18 -0.86 1.42
CA PRO A 260 -14.18 0.02 0.27
C PRO A 260 -15.32 -0.35 -0.68
N ALA A 261 -15.94 0.65 -1.28
CA ALA A 261 -16.89 0.51 -2.38
C ALA A 261 -16.16 0.65 -3.72
N VAL A 262 -16.52 -0.21 -4.68
CA VAL A 262 -16.06 -0.14 -6.07
C VAL A 262 -17.22 0.34 -6.93
N GLU A 263 -17.05 1.47 -7.60
CA GLU A 263 -18.00 2.02 -8.55
C GLU A 263 -17.38 2.04 -9.95
N VAL A 264 -18.13 1.56 -10.94
CA VAL A 264 -17.74 1.64 -12.36
C VAL A 264 -18.63 2.70 -13.01
N ASP A 265 -18.04 3.84 -13.38
CA ASP A 265 -18.77 4.99 -13.90
C ASP A 265 -18.63 5.09 -15.43
N SER A 266 -19.76 5.33 -16.09
CA SER A 266 -19.87 5.53 -17.53
C SER A 266 -20.00 7.01 -17.92
N GLY A 267 -19.65 7.97 -17.04
CA GLY A 267 -19.52 9.38 -17.47
C GLY A 267 -19.49 10.52 -16.44
N ARG A 268 -19.27 10.33 -15.13
CA ARG A 268 -19.38 11.45 -14.13
C ARG A 268 -18.07 11.89 -13.44
N LEU A 269 -16.90 11.60 -14.00
CA LEU A 269 -15.60 11.98 -13.41
C LEU A 269 -15.48 13.48 -13.11
N LEU A 270 -15.99 14.34 -14.00
CA LEU A 270 -15.84 15.80 -13.91
C LEU A 270 -16.59 16.41 -12.71
N GLN A 271 -17.75 15.84 -12.33
CA GLN A 271 -18.54 16.32 -11.19
C GLN A 271 -17.95 15.90 -9.84
N ARG A 272 -17.22 14.77 -9.77
CA ARG A 272 -16.57 14.30 -8.54
C ARG A 272 -15.20 14.91 -8.33
N ALA A 273 -14.43 15.14 -9.40
CA ALA A 273 -13.19 15.93 -9.35
C ALA A 273 -13.42 17.34 -8.76
N ALA A 274 -14.58 17.96 -9.03
CA ALA A 274 -14.96 19.24 -8.44
C ALA A 274 -15.15 19.19 -6.91
N ARG A 275 -15.61 18.06 -6.36
CA ARG A 275 -15.75 17.86 -4.90
C ARG A 275 -14.40 17.58 -4.23
N LEU A 276 -13.47 16.98 -4.96
CA LEU A 276 -12.09 16.77 -4.52
C LEU A 276 -11.27 18.06 -4.53
N GLY A 277 -11.65 19.06 -5.33
CA GLY A 277 -10.99 20.36 -5.39
C GLY A 277 -10.79 21.04 -4.03
N THR A 278 -11.64 20.77 -3.03
CA THR A 278 -11.49 21.32 -1.68
C THR A 278 -10.58 20.50 -0.75
N ALA A 279 -10.55 19.17 -0.88
CA ALA A 279 -9.68 18.30 -0.08
C ALA A 279 -8.25 18.17 -0.66
N VAL A 280 -8.13 18.37 -1.97
CA VAL A 280 -6.90 18.28 -2.75
C VAL A 280 -6.19 19.64 -2.83
N ALA A 281 -6.89 20.76 -2.67
CA ALA A 281 -6.29 22.10 -2.64
C ALA A 281 -5.32 22.31 -1.47
N THR A 282 -5.54 21.65 -0.33
CA THR A 282 -4.67 21.77 0.85
C THR A 282 -3.34 21.02 0.72
N ILE A 283 -3.23 20.06 -0.20
CA ILE A 283 -2.02 19.24 -0.43
C ILE A 283 -1.40 19.55 -1.82
N GLY A 284 -1.88 20.59 -2.52
CA GLY A 284 -1.33 21.03 -3.80
C GLY A 284 -1.75 20.20 -5.03
N GLY A 285 -2.85 19.46 -4.96
CA GLY A 285 -3.24 18.56 -6.06
C GLY A 285 -4.04 19.19 -7.20
N ALA A 286 -3.90 20.50 -7.46
CA ALA A 286 -4.22 21.05 -8.77
C ALA A 286 -3.44 20.31 -9.90
N ALA A 287 -2.27 19.75 -9.57
CA ALA A 287 -1.48 18.89 -10.44
C ALA A 287 -2.13 17.51 -10.76
N VAL A 288 -3.15 17.06 -10.02
CA VAL A 288 -3.82 15.75 -10.22
C VAL A 288 -4.67 15.76 -11.49
N ILE A 289 -5.32 16.88 -11.81
CA ILE A 289 -6.21 16.99 -12.98
C ILE A 289 -5.40 17.18 -14.27
N GLU A 290 -4.37 18.03 -14.24
CA GLU A 290 -3.52 18.30 -15.42
C GLU A 290 -2.72 17.06 -15.86
N THR A 291 -2.30 16.21 -14.93
CA THR A 291 -1.51 15.00 -15.25
C THR A 291 -2.33 13.83 -15.78
N LEU A 292 -3.64 13.76 -15.50
CA LEU A 292 -4.55 12.81 -16.15
C LEU A 292 -4.85 13.24 -17.60
N ALA A 293 -4.98 14.56 -17.84
CA ALA A 293 -5.21 15.11 -19.17
C ALA A 293 -4.00 14.95 -20.10
N ALA A 294 -2.78 15.22 -19.60
CA ALA A 294 -1.53 15.07 -20.37
C ALA A 294 -1.21 13.61 -20.77
N ARG A 295 -1.85 12.61 -20.13
CA ARG A 295 -1.56 11.17 -20.33
C ARG A 295 -2.40 10.47 -21.39
N ARG A 296 -3.28 11.19 -22.10
CA ARG A 296 -3.91 10.64 -23.30
C ARG A 296 -2.90 10.49 -24.45
N GLU A 297 -1.76 11.19 -24.39
CA GLU A 297 -0.83 11.34 -25.51
C GLU A 297 0.43 10.46 -25.45
N GLU A 298 0.66 9.71 -24.36
CA GLU A 298 1.94 8.99 -24.21
C GLU A 298 1.95 7.64 -24.96
N GLY A 299 2.87 7.54 -25.92
CA GLY A 299 3.09 6.37 -26.79
C GLY A 299 3.61 5.11 -26.07
N ASP A 300 4.05 4.13 -26.86
CA ASP A 300 4.33 2.71 -26.52
C ASP A 300 5.42 2.42 -25.43
N ARG A 301 5.78 3.34 -24.54
CA ARG A 301 6.77 3.11 -23.47
C ARG A 301 6.09 2.75 -22.14
N PRO A 302 6.25 1.52 -21.61
CA PRO A 302 5.65 1.12 -20.33
C PRO A 302 6.11 2.03 -19.17
N CYS A 303 5.14 2.60 -18.44
CA CYS A 303 5.28 3.40 -17.22
C CYS A 303 6.35 4.52 -17.15
N ALA A 304 6.88 4.98 -18.28
CA ALA A 304 8.03 5.92 -18.31
C ALA A 304 7.80 7.18 -17.44
N ALA A 305 6.59 7.73 -17.48
CA ALA A 305 6.23 8.92 -16.72
C ALA A 305 6.22 8.74 -15.19
N LEU A 306 6.04 7.52 -14.67
CA LEU A 306 6.24 7.26 -13.23
C LEU A 306 7.69 6.97 -12.91
N ALA A 307 8.40 6.23 -13.76
CA ALA A 307 9.81 5.90 -13.55
C ALA A 307 10.67 7.15 -13.32
N ALA A 308 10.43 8.22 -14.10
CA ALA A 308 11.13 9.50 -13.91
C ALA A 308 10.90 10.11 -12.52
N ARG A 309 9.68 10.01 -11.97
CA ARG A 309 9.37 10.52 -10.64
C ARG A 309 9.95 9.63 -9.53
N GLN A 310 10.01 8.31 -9.73
CA GLN A 310 10.58 7.41 -8.72
C GLN A 310 12.10 7.55 -8.60
N ALA A 311 12.78 7.98 -9.67
CA ALA A 311 14.22 8.21 -9.66
C ALA A 311 14.66 9.32 -8.69
N ASP A 312 13.77 10.28 -8.39
CA ASP A 312 14.02 11.38 -7.44
C ASP A 312 13.82 10.97 -5.96
N TRP A 313 14.16 9.72 -5.62
CA TRP A 313 14.17 9.21 -4.26
C TRP A 313 15.53 9.52 -3.59
N PRO A 314 15.59 10.31 -2.52
CA PRO A 314 16.83 10.54 -1.77
C PRO A 314 17.27 9.33 -0.93
#